data_AF-A0A0D0RR90-F1
#
_entry.id   AF-A0A0D0RR90-F1
#
_cell.length_a   1.000
_cell.length_b   1.000
_cell.length_c   1.000
_cell.angle_alpha   90.00
_cell.angle_beta   90.00
_cell.angle_gamma   90.00
#
_symmetry.space_group_name_H-M   'P 1'
#
loop_
_entity.id
_entity.type
_entity.pdbx_description
1 polymer ?
#
loop_
_entity_poly.entity_id
_entity_poly.type
_entity_poly.pdbx_seq_one_letter_code
_entity_poly.pdbx_strand_id
1 'polypeptide(L)'
;MKKDRYIYPAIFDDDSDGISVEFPDLPGCFTCGDTEEEARQMAKEALALHLYGLEQENEAIPEPSELPDIQTKNHQVIVFIEVWMPPFRYEMEKRR
;
A
#
# COMPACT_ATOMS: atom_id res chain seq x y z
N MET A 1 16.89 -9.95 6.53
CA MET A 1 16.17 -10.89 5.65
C MET A 1 14.85 -10.23 5.27
N LYS A 2 14.50 -10.18 3.98
CA LYS A 2 13.28 -9.52 3.51
C LYS A 2 12.06 -10.35 3.96
N LYS A 3 11.00 -9.72 4.46
CA LYS A 3 9.76 -10.44 4.83
C LYS A 3 9.04 -10.85 3.54
N ASP A 4 8.35 -11.99 3.51
CA ASP A 4 7.62 -12.42 2.31
C ASP A 4 6.20 -11.85 2.21
N ARG A 5 5.68 -11.38 3.33
CA ARG A 5 4.31 -10.90 3.44
C ARG A 5 4.30 -9.62 4.25
N TYR A 6 3.60 -8.63 3.72
CA TYR A 6 3.43 -7.34 4.37
C TYR A 6 1.93 -7.03 4.44
N ILE A 7 1.53 -6.42 5.54
CA ILE A 7 0.16 -5.97 5.78
C ILE A 7 0.29 -4.56 6.31
N TYR A 8 -0.20 -3.58 5.55
CA TYR A 8 -0.21 -2.18 5.97
C TYR A 8 -1.63 -1.66 6.03
N PRO A 9 -1.94 -0.81 7.03
CA PRO A 9 -3.14 0.00 6.97
C PRO A 9 -3.04 0.98 5.79
N ALA A 10 -4.12 1.11 5.06
CA ALA A 10 -4.31 2.13 4.05
C ALA A 10 -5.54 2.96 4.43
N ILE A 11 -5.47 4.26 4.23
CA ILE A 11 -6.59 5.17 4.43
C ILE A 11 -7.25 5.36 3.07
N PHE A 12 -8.50 4.94 2.97
CA PHE A 12 -9.35 5.16 1.80
C PHE A 12 -10.21 6.37 2.07
N ASP A 13 -10.16 7.35 1.18
CA ASP A 13 -10.95 8.58 1.23
C ASP A 13 -11.87 8.62 0.02
N ASP A 14 -13.18 8.49 0.27
CA ASP A 14 -14.22 8.47 -0.76
C ASP A 14 -14.77 9.90 -0.96
N ASP A 15 -14.44 10.49 -2.11
CA ASP A 15 -14.84 11.86 -2.49
C ASP A 15 -15.57 11.86 -3.85
N SER A 16 -16.09 13.02 -4.27
CA SER A 16 -16.90 13.14 -5.50
C SER A 16 -16.18 12.72 -6.78
N ASP A 17 -14.85 12.77 -6.77
CA ASP A 17 -13.99 12.56 -7.93
C ASP A 17 -13.32 11.17 -7.91
N GLY A 18 -13.73 10.28 -7.00
CA GLY A 18 -13.24 8.92 -6.85
C GLY A 18 -12.68 8.64 -5.46
N ILE A 19 -12.06 7.47 -5.32
CA ILE A 19 -11.51 7.00 -4.04
C ILE A 19 -10.00 7.14 -4.07
N SER A 20 -9.47 7.99 -3.20
CA SER A 20 -8.03 8.10 -2.99
C SER A 20 -7.56 7.16 -1.89
N VAL A 21 -6.33 6.66 -2.04
CA VAL A 21 -5.72 5.72 -1.10
C VAL A 21 -4.32 6.16 -0.76
N GLU A 22 -4.04 6.26 0.54
CA GLU A 22 -2.72 6.56 1.07
C GLU A 22 -2.29 5.56 2.14
N PHE A 23 -0.98 5.35 2.26
CA PHE A 23 -0.39 4.52 3.31
C PHE A 23 0.33 5.42 4.32
N PRO A 24 -0.20 5.58 5.56
CA PRO A 24 0.38 6.49 6.54
C PRO A 24 1.84 6.14 6.91
N ASP A 25 2.18 4.85 6.86
CA ASP A 25 3.51 4.35 7.21
C ASP A 25 4.51 4.39 6.04
N LEU A 26 4.03 4.63 4.82
CA LEU A 26 4.84 4.60 3.60
C LEU A 26 4.70 5.93 2.84
N PRO A 27 5.41 6.99 3.29
CA PRO A 27 5.35 8.29 2.65
C PRO A 27 5.66 8.20 1.15
N GLY A 28 4.78 8.76 0.33
CA GLY A 28 4.91 8.70 -1.14
C GLY A 28 4.23 7.50 -1.79
N CYS A 29 3.63 6.59 -1.01
CA CYS A 29 2.78 5.53 -1.54
C CYS A 29 1.32 6.01 -1.61
N PHE A 30 0.93 6.51 -2.79
CA PHE A 30 -0.41 7.03 -3.06
C PHE A 30 -0.98 6.39 -4.31
N THR A 31 -2.29 6.20 -4.33
CA THR A 31 -3.03 5.75 -5.51
C THR A 31 -4.50 6.19 -5.44
N CYS A 32 -5.25 5.96 -6.49
CA CYS A 32 -6.69 6.26 -6.55
C CYS A 32 -7.39 5.29 -7.50
N GLY A 33 -8.71 5.17 -7.38
CA GLY A 33 -9.55 4.44 -8.33
C GLY A 33 -10.96 5.01 -8.37
N ASP A 34 -11.68 4.80 -9.46
CA ASP A 34 -13.04 5.32 -9.66
C ASP A 34 -14.08 4.51 -8.88
N THR A 35 -13.72 3.28 -8.49
CA THR A 35 -14.56 2.36 -7.71
C THR A 35 -13.77 1.78 -6.55
N GLU A 36 -14.47 1.28 -5.53
CA GLU A 36 -13.79 0.66 -4.39
C GLU A 36 -12.97 -0.57 -4.81
N GLU A 37 -13.44 -1.33 -5.80
CA GLU A 37 -12.73 -2.51 -6.32
C GLU A 37 -11.41 -2.10 -6.99
N GLU A 38 -11.47 -1.09 -7.84
CA GLU A 38 -10.29 -0.53 -8.50
C GLU A 38 -9.32 0.06 -7.49
N ALA A 39 -9.79 0.88 -6.55
CA ALA A 39 -8.95 1.48 -5.51
C ALA A 39 -8.24 0.41 -4.67
N ARG A 40 -8.93 -0.69 -4.31
CA ARG A 40 -8.32 -1.83 -3.60
C ARG A 40 -7.27 -2.57 -4.44
N GLN A 41 -7.53 -2.77 -5.73
CA GLN A 41 -6.57 -3.41 -6.63
C GLN A 41 -5.33 -2.54 -6.80
N MET A 42 -5.51 -1.25 -7.06
CA MET A 42 -4.42 -0.30 -7.22
C MET A 42 -3.63 -0.11 -5.91
N ALA A 43 -4.29 -0.16 -4.75
CA ALA A 43 -3.61 -0.11 -3.45
C ALA A 43 -2.65 -1.30 -3.25
N LYS A 44 -3.05 -2.52 -3.64
CA LYS A 44 -2.17 -3.70 -3.58
C LYS A 44 -0.95 -3.53 -4.50
N GLU A 45 -1.15 -3.03 -5.70
CA GLU A 45 -0.07 -2.80 -6.66
C GLU A 45 0.88 -1.70 -6.19
N ALA A 46 0.35 -0.57 -5.75
CA ALA A 46 1.13 0.54 -5.19
C ALA A 46 1.96 0.08 -3.98
N LEU A 47 1.36 -0.67 -3.05
CA LEU A 47 2.07 -1.21 -1.88
C LEU A 47 3.22 -2.14 -2.31
N ALA A 48 2.95 -3.11 -3.18
CA ALA A 48 3.97 -4.06 -3.63
C ALA A 48 5.11 -3.37 -4.40
N LEU A 49 4.78 -2.42 -5.28
CA LEU A 49 5.77 -1.63 -6.02
C LEU A 49 6.63 -0.78 -5.09
N HIS A 50 6.02 -0.08 -4.13
CA HIS A 50 6.73 0.79 -3.20
C HIS A 50 7.69 -0.02 -2.31
N LEU A 51 7.22 -1.13 -1.72
CA LEU A 51 8.05 -2.02 -0.92
C LEU A 51 9.19 -2.63 -1.75
N TYR A 52 8.93 -3.00 -3.01
CA TYR A 52 9.97 -3.48 -3.90
C TYR A 52 11.04 -2.41 -4.18
N GLY A 53 10.64 -1.15 -4.36
CA GLY A 53 11.56 -0.02 -4.49
C GLY A 53 12.52 0.10 -3.31
N LEU A 54 11.99 0.18 -2.09
CA LEU A 54 12.77 0.19 -0.84
C LEU A 54 13.72 -1.02 -0.76
N GLU A 55 13.24 -2.20 -1.14
CA GLU A 55 14.04 -3.43 -1.19
C GLU A 55 15.18 -3.41 -2.20
N GLN A 56 15.04 -2.69 -3.32
CA GLN A 56 16.09 -2.54 -4.34
C GLN A 56 17.14 -1.52 -3.91
N GLU A 57 16.72 -0.48 -3.21
CA GLU A 57 17.58 0.59 -2.70
C GLU A 57 18.26 0.21 -1.38
N ASN A 58 17.92 -0.96 -0.82
CA ASN A 58 18.34 -1.42 0.51
C ASN A 58 17.94 -0.45 1.64
N GLU A 59 16.83 0.25 1.45
CA GLU A 59 16.24 1.11 2.47
C GLU A 59 15.49 0.29 3.53
N ALA A 60 15.34 0.87 4.71
CA ALA A 60 14.58 0.27 5.77
C ALA A 60 13.08 0.37 5.44
N ILE A 61 12.38 -0.76 5.52
CA ILE A 61 10.92 -0.79 5.39
C ILE A 61 10.33 -0.42 6.76
N PRO A 62 9.55 0.67 6.87
CA PRO A 62 8.89 1.07 8.12
C PRO A 62 7.94 -0.02 8.63
N GLU A 63 7.77 -0.19 9.94
CA GLU A 63 6.75 -1.12 10.45
C GLU A 63 5.34 -0.50 10.32
N PRO A 64 4.29 -1.31 10.08
CA PRO A 64 2.92 -0.80 9.98
C PRO A 64 2.42 -0.26 11.33
N SER A 65 1.65 0.83 11.28
CA SER A 65 1.00 1.42 12.46
C SER A 65 -0.08 0.50 13.03
N GLU A 66 -0.25 0.54 14.36
CA GLU A 66 -1.37 -0.11 15.02
C GLU A 66 -2.65 0.72 14.83
N LEU A 67 -3.81 0.05 14.87
CA LEU A 67 -5.12 0.70 14.69
C LEU A 67 -5.35 1.96 15.56
N PRO A 68 -4.97 2.00 16.85
CA PRO A 68 -5.20 3.17 17.69
C PRO A 68 -4.41 4.42 17.27
N ASP A 69 -3.32 4.24 16.53
CA ASP A 69 -2.39 5.32 16.17
C ASP A 69 -2.77 6.00 14.85
N ILE A 70 -3.71 5.43 14.11
CA ILE A 70 -4.14 5.94 12.79
C ILE A 70 -5.30 6.91 12.98
N GLN A 71 -5.10 8.15 12.54
CA GLN A 71 -6.12 9.19 12.57
C GLN A 71 -6.84 9.27 11.23
N THR A 72 -8.17 9.16 11.25
CA THR A 72 -9.02 9.36 10.07
C THR A 72 -9.93 10.57 10.24
N LYS A 73 -10.38 11.12 9.11
CA LYS A 73 -11.37 12.19 9.02
C LYS A 73 -12.74 11.63 8.63
N ASN A 74 -13.74 12.51 8.53
CA ASN A 74 -15.05 12.13 7.99
C ASN A 74 -14.89 11.60 6.56
N HIS A 75 -15.58 10.50 6.25
CA HIS A 75 -15.52 9.74 4.98
C HIS A 75 -14.23 8.97 4.71
N GLN A 76 -13.32 8.91 5.68
CA GLN A 76 -12.14 8.06 5.60
C GLN A 76 -12.34 6.74 6.34
N VAL A 77 -11.90 5.64 5.72
CA VAL A 77 -11.93 4.31 6.33
C VAL A 77 -10.55 3.66 6.25
N ILE A 78 -10.20 2.89 7.28
CA ILE A 78 -8.96 2.12 7.31
C ILE A 78 -9.22 0.75 6.70
N VAL A 79 -8.43 0.40 5.69
CA VAL A 79 -8.45 -0.91 5.03
C VAL A 79 -7.05 -1.50 5.11
N PHE A 80 -6.93 -2.73 5.61
CA PHE A 80 -5.65 -3.43 5.60
C PHE A 80 -5.39 -4.04 4.22
N ILE A 81 -4.24 -3.68 3.64
CA ILE A 81 -3.80 -4.20 2.36
C ILE A 81 -2.66 -5.19 2.61
N GLU A 82 -2.91 -6.43 2.22
CA GLU A 82 -1.93 -7.51 2.28
C GLU A 82 -1.30 -7.72 0.91
N VAL A 83 0.03 -7.85 0.89
CA VAL A 83 0.80 -8.24 -0.30
C VAL A 83 1.73 -9.42 0.00
N TRP A 84 1.80 -10.34 -0.96
CA TRP A 84 2.73 -11.47 -0.97
C TRP A 84 3.84 -11.19 -1.98
N MET A 85 5.05 -10.93 -1.47
CA MET A 85 6.16 -10.40 -2.27
C MET A 85 6.94 -11.42 -3.10
N PRO A 86 7.13 -12.70 -2.71
CA PRO A 86 7.83 -13.68 -3.54
C PRO A 86 7.40 -13.76 -5.02
N PRO A 87 6.12 -13.91 -5.38
CA PRO A 87 5.72 -13.91 -6.80
C PRO A 87 5.96 -12.55 -7.45
N PHE A 88 5.69 -11.46 -6.74
CA PHE A 88 5.84 -10.10 -7.24
C PHE A 88 7.31 -9.80 -7.58
N ARG A 89 8.23 -10.11 -6.67
CA ARG A 89 9.69 -9.99 -6.88
C ARG A 89 10.11 -10.80 -8.10
N TYR A 90 9.67 -12.05 -8.19
CA TYR A 90 9.99 -12.91 -9.33
C TYR A 90 9.50 -12.33 -10.67
N GLU A 91 8.31 -11.75 -10.70
CA GLU A 91 7.80 -11.06 -11.87
C GLU A 91 8.58 -9.79 -12.22
N MET A 92 8.94 -8.98 -11.21
CA MET A 92 9.71 -7.74 -11.41
C MET A 92 11.13 -8.02 -11.90
N GLU A 93 11.77 -9.08 -11.40
CA GLU A 93 13.10 -9.51 -11.84
C GLU A 93 13.10 -9.99 -13.30
N LYS A 94 12.01 -10.62 -13.76
CA LYS A 94 11.85 -11.00 -15.17
C LYS A 94 11.63 -9.83 -16.12
N ARG A 95 11.14 -8.71 -15.61
CA ARG A 95 10.86 -7.49 -16.40
C ARG A 95 12.11 -6.60 -16.56
N ARG A 96 13.19 -6.91 -15.85
CA ARG A 96 14.52 -6.30 -16.03
C ARG A 96 15.31 -6.98 -17.12
#